data_AF-A0A947YDD8-F1
#
_entry.id   AF-A0A947YDD8-F1
#
_cell.length_a   1.000
_cell.length_b   1.000
_cell.length_c   1.000
_cell.angle_alpha   90.00
_cell.angle_beta   90.00
_cell.angle_gamma   90.00
#
_symmetry.space_group_name_H-M   'P 1'
#
loop_
_entity.id
_entity.type
_entity.pdbx_description
1 polymer ?
#
loop_
_entity_poly.entity_id
_entity_poly.type
_entity_poly.pdbx_seq_one_letter_code
_entity_poly.pdbx_strand_id
1 'polypeptide(L)'
;MELKELIAKAKQKDVKAMEELFIQFKPLLKSRAKRYSSYGLEYDDVFQQTSLLFILAVYDYKEKGSVPFAGYAKKRISWGLWMYYRKYLKQKIEISSGLKPNQER
;
A
#
# COMPACT_ATOMS: atom_id res chain seq x y z
N MET A 1 -19.40 -11.32 -6.53
CA MET A 1 -18.56 -11.64 -7.71
C MET A 1 -17.38 -12.48 -7.26
N GLU A 2 -16.82 -13.30 -8.13
CA GLU A 2 -15.56 -14.00 -7.82
C GLU A 2 -14.41 -12.98 -7.73
N LEU A 3 -13.40 -13.22 -6.87
CA LEU A 3 -12.27 -12.31 -6.68
C LEU A 3 -11.58 -11.94 -8.00
N LYS A 4 -11.47 -12.89 -8.93
CA LYS A 4 -10.85 -12.67 -10.24
C LYS A 4 -11.64 -11.68 -11.10
N GLU A 5 -12.97 -11.79 -11.13
CA GLU A 5 -13.85 -10.86 -11.83
C GLU A 5 -13.72 -9.44 -11.25
N LEU A 6 -13.71 -9.32 -9.92
CA LEU A 6 -13.55 -8.03 -9.27
C LEU A 6 -12.23 -7.36 -9.65
N ILE A 7 -11.13 -8.12 -9.66
CA ILE A 7 -9.83 -7.61 -10.10
C ILE A 7 -9.87 -7.18 -11.57
N ALA A 8 -10.49 -7.98 -12.44
CA ALA A 8 -10.60 -7.66 -13.86
C ALA A 8 -11.39 -6.36 -14.09
N LYS A 9 -12.53 -6.18 -13.42
CA LYS A 9 -13.35 -4.96 -13.49
C LYS A 9 -12.63 -3.75 -12.88
N ALA A 10 -12.01 -3.91 -11.71
CA ALA A 10 -11.28 -2.85 -11.05
C ALA A 10 -10.13 -2.31 -11.93
N LYS A 11 -9.45 -3.18 -12.70
CA LYS A 11 -8.44 -2.77 -13.68
C LYS A 11 -9.00 -1.98 -14.85
N GLN A 12 -10.27 -2.18 -15.19
CA GLN A 12 -11.00 -1.40 -16.19
C GLN A 12 -11.55 -0.08 -15.60
N LYS A 13 -11.04 0.36 -14.44
CA LYS A 13 -11.45 1.57 -13.73
C LYS A 13 -12.89 1.53 -13.21
N ASP A 14 -13.46 0.34 -13.02
CA ASP A 14 -14.72 0.17 -12.30
C ASP A 14 -14.50 0.50 -10.81
N VAL A 15 -15.00 1.66 -10.39
CA VAL A 15 -14.87 2.17 -9.02
C VAL A 15 -15.59 1.27 -8.02
N LYS A 16 -16.75 0.70 -8.38
CA LYS A 16 -17.51 -0.18 -7.49
C LYS A 16 -16.75 -1.49 -7.26
N ALA A 17 -16.14 -2.04 -8.31
CA ALA A 17 -15.30 -3.23 -8.18
C ALA A 17 -14.06 -2.98 -7.31
N MET A 18 -13.41 -1.81 -7.44
CA MET A 18 -12.29 -1.42 -6.59
C MET A 18 -12.73 -1.22 -5.13
N GLU A 19 -13.88 -0.60 -4.90
CA GLU A 19 -14.45 -0.41 -3.56
C GLU A 19 -14.75 -1.75 -2.89
N GLU A 20 -15.35 -2.70 -3.62
CA GLU A 20 -15.64 -4.04 -3.10
C GLU A 20 -14.34 -4.79 -2.74
N LEU A 21 -13.31 -4.72 -3.60
CA LEU A 21 -11.97 -5.23 -3.27
C LEU A 21 -11.40 -4.56 -2.02
N PHE A 22 -11.52 -3.25 -1.91
CA PHE A 22 -11.01 -2.50 -0.76
C PHE A 22 -11.69 -2.95 0.54
N ILE A 23 -13.01 -3.12 0.54
CA ILE A 23 -13.78 -3.62 1.69
C ILE A 23 -13.30 -5.02 2.09
N GLN A 24 -13.16 -5.93 1.13
CA GLN A 24 -12.69 -7.30 1.38
C GLN A 24 -11.28 -7.33 1.99
N PHE A 25 -10.38 -6.47 1.53
CA PHE A 25 -8.99 -6.43 1.99
C PHE A 25 -8.75 -5.47 3.16
N LYS A 26 -9.75 -4.69 3.59
CA LYS A 26 -9.65 -3.70 4.68
C LYS A 26 -9.00 -4.25 5.95
N PRO A 27 -9.27 -5.48 6.43
CA PRO A 27 -8.58 -6.05 7.59
C PRO A 27 -7.06 -6.17 7.39
N LEU A 28 -6.61 -6.60 6.20
CA LEU A 28 -5.19 -6.65 5.85
C LEU A 28 -4.58 -5.25 5.86
N LEU A 29 -5.26 -4.27 5.25
CA LEU A 29 -4.78 -2.89 5.16
C LEU A 29 -4.61 -2.27 6.55
N LYS A 30 -5.63 -2.40 7.42
CA LYS A 30 -5.57 -1.94 8.81
C LYS A 30 -4.43 -2.59 9.60
N SER A 31 -4.26 -3.91 9.46
CA SER A 31 -3.16 -4.64 10.10
C SER A 31 -1.79 -4.12 9.69
N ARG A 32 -1.58 -3.87 8.38
CA ARG A 32 -0.31 -3.34 7.87
C ARG A 32 -0.08 -1.90 8.31
N ALA A 33 -1.11 -1.06 8.28
CA ALA A 33 -1.00 0.33 8.71
C ALA A 33 -0.67 0.43 10.21
N LYS A 34 -1.38 -0.32 11.06
CA LYS A 34 -1.14 -0.34 12.51
C LYS A 34 0.31 -0.70 12.86
N ARG A 35 0.90 -1.68 12.15
CA ARG A 35 2.31 -2.06 12.36
C ARG A 35 3.26 -0.87 12.14
N TYR A 36 3.12 -0.14 11.05
CA TYR A 36 4.03 0.98 10.75
C TYR A 36 3.72 2.23 11.59
N SER A 37 2.46 2.42 11.98
CA SER A 37 2.11 3.47 12.94
C SER A 37 2.79 3.26 14.30
N SER A 38 2.96 2.00 14.73
CA SER A 38 3.72 1.69 15.96
C SER A 38 5.22 2.08 15.90
N TYR A 39 5.73 2.46 14.73
CA TYR A 39 7.08 3.00 14.56
C TYR A 39 7.14 4.54 14.59
N GLY A 40 6.05 5.20 15.00
CA GLY A 40 5.98 6.66 15.18
C GLY A 40 5.46 7.44 13.97
N LEU A 41 4.76 6.78 13.05
CA LEU A 41 4.08 7.43 11.94
C LEU A 41 2.59 7.60 12.26
N GLU A 42 1.99 8.68 11.77
CA GLU A 42 0.56 8.92 11.91
C GLU A 42 -0.24 7.82 11.20
N TYR A 43 -1.20 7.24 11.91
CA TYR A 43 -1.93 6.08 11.43
C TYR A 43 -2.68 6.38 10.13
N ASP A 44 -3.30 7.55 10.02
CA ASP A 44 -4.08 7.93 8.86
C ASP A 44 -3.21 8.11 7.61
N ASP A 45 -2.02 8.71 7.75
CA ASP A 45 -1.05 8.81 6.65
C ASP A 45 -0.59 7.44 6.17
N VAL A 46 -0.26 6.55 7.11
CA VAL A 46 0.15 5.18 6.78
C VAL A 46 -1.01 4.41 6.14
N PHE A 47 -2.24 4.61 6.61
CA PHE A 47 -3.43 3.96 6.06
C PHE A 47 -3.73 4.45 4.63
N GLN A 48 -3.58 5.75 4.36
CA GLN A 48 -3.67 6.30 3.01
C GLN A 48 -2.59 5.72 2.09
N GLN A 49 -1.33 5.70 2.53
CA GLN A 49 -0.24 5.09 1.75
C GLN A 49 -0.47 3.59 1.50
N THR A 50 -0.99 2.87 2.51
CA THR A 50 -1.36 1.45 2.37
C THR A 50 -2.47 1.26 1.34
N SER A 51 -3.46 2.16 1.33
CA SER A 51 -4.58 2.16 0.38
C SER A 51 -4.09 2.40 -1.06
N LEU A 52 -3.21 3.37 -1.26
CA LEU A 52 -2.57 3.63 -2.55
C LEU A 52 -1.79 2.41 -3.05
N LEU A 53 -0.97 1.79 -2.19
CA LEU A 53 -0.21 0.59 -2.53
C LEU A 53 -1.12 -0.60 -2.89
N PHE A 54 -2.29 -0.72 -2.25
CA PHE A 54 -3.28 -1.74 -2.59
C PHE A 54 -3.89 -1.49 -3.98
N ILE A 55 -4.30 -0.25 -4.27
CA ILE A 55 -4.82 0.14 -5.59
C ILE A 55 -3.79 -0.18 -6.68
N LEU A 56 -2.53 0.22 -6.48
CA LEU A 56 -1.44 -0.11 -7.40
C LEU A 56 -1.22 -1.62 -7.53
N ALA A 57 -1.33 -2.38 -6.43
CA ALA A 57 -1.24 -3.83 -6.49
C ALA A 57 -2.38 -4.45 -7.33
N VAL A 58 -3.61 -3.93 -7.26
CA VAL A 58 -4.71 -4.39 -8.11
C VAL A 58 -4.39 -4.17 -9.59
N TYR A 59 -3.89 -2.99 -9.95
CA TYR A 59 -3.51 -2.67 -11.33
C TYR A 59 -2.32 -3.51 -11.83
N ASP A 60 -1.27 -3.65 -11.01
CA ASP A 60 -0.03 -4.34 -11.35
C ASP A 60 -0.15 -5.87 -11.34
N TYR A 61 -1.17 -6.43 -10.68
CA TYR A 61 -1.30 -7.87 -10.51
C TYR A 61 -1.37 -8.56 -11.87
N LYS A 62 -0.51 -9.55 -12.11
CA LYS A 62 -0.60 -10.42 -13.29
C LYS A 62 -0.81 -11.83 -12.78
N GLU A 63 -1.85 -12.49 -13.28
CA GLU A 63 -2.10 -13.89 -12.98
C GLU A 63 -1.05 -14.72 -13.72
N LYS A 64 0.16 -14.80 -13.14
CA LYS A 64 1.26 -15.63 -13.61
C LYS A 64 1.66 -16.58 -12.50
N GLY A 65 1.47 -17.87 -12.75
CA GLY A 65 1.79 -18.95 -11.81
C GLY A 65 0.71 -19.16 -10.75
N SER A 66 1.10 -19.75 -9.62
CA SER A 66 0.20 -20.26 -8.58
C SER A 66 -0.07 -19.28 -7.43
N VAL A 67 0.46 -18.05 -7.47
CA VAL A 67 0.37 -17.13 -6.33
C VAL A 67 -0.98 -16.40 -6.33
N PRO A 68 -1.83 -16.61 -5.31
CA PRO A 68 -3.11 -15.91 -5.20
C PRO A 68 -2.89 -14.41 -4.97
N PHE A 69 -3.84 -13.60 -5.45
CA PHE A 69 -3.80 -12.14 -5.31
C PHE A 69 -3.53 -11.69 -3.86
N ALA A 70 -4.14 -12.34 -2.87
CA ALA A 70 -3.94 -11.98 -1.46
C ALA A 70 -2.48 -12.08 -1.00
N GLY A 71 -1.77 -13.12 -1.43
CA GLY A 71 -0.34 -13.29 -1.12
C GLY A 71 0.52 -12.23 -1.83
N TYR A 72 0.22 -11.97 -3.10
CA TYR A 72 0.86 -10.92 -3.89
C TYR A 72 0.66 -9.53 -3.26
N ALA A 73 -0.59 -9.14 -2.98
CA ALA A 73 -0.95 -7.84 -2.43
C ALA A 73 -0.27 -7.61 -1.06
N LYS A 74 -0.30 -8.62 -0.18
CA LYS A 74 0.39 -8.58 1.12
C LYS A 74 1.89 -8.30 0.96
N LYS A 75 2.56 -8.94 0.01
CA LYS A 75 4.00 -8.73 -0.25
C LYS A 75 4.26 -7.34 -0.82
N ARG A 76 3.46 -6.91 -1.81
CA ARG A 76 3.57 -5.58 -2.46
C ARG A 76 3.38 -4.44 -1.46
N ILE A 77 2.35 -4.52 -0.63
CA ILE A 77 2.07 -3.53 0.44
C ILE A 77 3.20 -3.51 1.46
N SER A 78 3.65 -4.68 1.94
CA SER A 78 4.68 -4.73 2.98
C SER A 78 6.00 -4.10 2.52
N TRP A 79 6.39 -4.35 1.26
CA TRP A 79 7.58 -3.74 0.66
C TRP A 79 7.40 -2.24 0.41
N GLY A 80 6.24 -1.82 -0.11
CA GLY A 80 5.95 -0.41 -0.32
C GLY A 80 5.98 0.41 0.97
N LEU A 81 5.39 -0.12 2.05
CA LEU A 81 5.43 0.53 3.37
C LEU A 81 6.84 0.57 3.95
N TRP A 82 7.67 -0.44 3.69
CA TRP A 82 9.07 -0.41 4.10
C TRP A 82 9.84 0.72 3.41
N MET A 83 9.63 0.90 2.11
CA MET A 83 10.26 2.00 1.36
C MET A 83 9.75 3.37 1.82
N TYR A 84 8.45 3.49 2.08
CA TYR A 84 7.84 4.68 2.67
C TYR A 84 8.47 5.02 4.04
N TYR A 85 8.57 4.04 4.93
CA TYR A 85 9.19 4.20 6.24
C TYR A 85 10.67 4.62 6.16
N ARG A 86 11.44 4.04 5.24
CA ARG A 86 12.83 4.45 5.01
C ARG A 86 12.95 5.90 4.56
N LYS A 87 12.06 6.36 3.67
CA LYS A 87 12.03 7.78 3.25
C LYS A 87 11.72 8.69 4.44
N TYR A 88 10.73 8.32 5.26
CA TYR A 88 10.40 9.04 6.50
C TYR A 88 11.58 9.14 7.46
N LEU A 89 12.27 8.03 7.75
CA LEU A 89 13.44 8.03 8.64
C LEU A 89 14.56 8.91 8.12
N LYS A 90 14.84 8.85 6.82
CA LYS A 90 15.86 9.69 6.18
C LYS A 90 15.56 11.17 6.37
N GLN A 91 14.32 11.59 6.09
CA GLN A 91 13.88 12.98 6.28
C GLN A 91 13.98 13.40 7.75
N LYS A 92 13.57 12.55 8.69
CA LYS A 92 13.66 12.82 10.12
C LYS A 92 15.11 13.04 10.57
N ILE A 93 16.05 12.23 10.06
CA ILE A 93 17.48 12.38 10.35
C ILE A 93 18.02 13.68 9.74
N GLU A 94 17.71 13.97 8.47
CA GLU A 94 18.13 15.20 7.80
C GLU A 94 17.68 16.44 8.57
N ILE A 95 16.39 16.51 8.93
CA ILE A 95 15.83 17.61 9.74
C ILE A 95 16.54 17.72 11.10
N SER A 96 16.72 16.59 11.81
CA SER A 96 17.37 16.60 13.14
C SER A 96 18.86 16.98 13.10
N SER A 97 19.53 16.77 11.98
CA SER A 97 20.95 17.10 11.78
C SER A 97 21.18 18.48 11.16
N GLY A 98 20.12 19.24 10.90
CA GLY A 98 20.20 20.56 10.24
C GLY A 98 20.51 20.49 8.74
N LEU A 99 20.50 19.30 8.14
CA LEU A 99 20.62 19.13 6.70
C LEU A 99 19.28 19.47 6.04
N LYS A 100 19.30 20.29 4.99
CA LYS A 100 18.09 20.53 4.20
C LYS A 100 17.71 19.20 3.52
N PRO A 101 16.46 18.72 3.67
CA PRO A 101 16.02 17.58 2.89
C PRO A 101 16.19 17.93 1.42
N ASN A 102 16.86 17.07 0.65
CA ASN A 102 17.10 17.29 -0.78
C ASN A 102 15.77 17.67 -1.44
N GLN A 103 15.63 18.93 -1.82
CA GLN A 103 14.51 19.37 -2.63
C GLN A 103 14.61 18.59 -3.95
N GLU A 104 13.59 17.75 -4.20
CA GLU A 104 13.55 16.83 -5.34
C GLU A 104 13.77 17.63 -6.63
N ARG A 105 14.79 17.23 -7.41
CA ARG A 105 14.99 17.63 -8.82
C ARG A 105 14.05 16.83 -9.70
#